data_AF-A0A660WE35-F1
#
_entry.id   AF-A0A660WE35-F1
#
_cell.length_a   1.000
_cell.length_b   1.000
_cell.length_c   1.000
_cell.angle_alpha   90.00
_cell.angle_beta   90.00
_cell.angle_gamma   90.00
#
_symmetry.space_group_name_H-M   'P 1'
#
loop_
_entity.id
_entity.type
_entity.pdbx_description
1 polymer ?
#
loop_
_entity_poly.entity_id
_entity_poly.type
_entity_poly.pdbx_seq_one_letter_code
_entity_poly.pdbx_strand_id
1 'polypeptide(L)'
;MSDKQETQLAKADNTALAETIKSPVLLDLAQQVKHPRFVEKFRAQLERVVRPTLNELVAIVNDIPDDYRDQVATLMKKMDPNRPGLYLADQRPQLTELRLYQGSGNDPNRPDNCRVGHFYLTTKQNVGEKFVGTVLALWQGRTMWPGADDARNAPLCTSMDREVGSKYGTCATCPQRPWRDGEKTNCNDDVVAFMLPKDMDDIILVRFSRTSESSGRQLAKFAAKNLVPWQQFYQITASERQGSGGSKIKWHVMKVEPLEETVPTALMELCAALCAMAEHDFILPGLGRIYNDAADVEGDGPATSGGGDGDDDDTKDYDDFEDNV
;
A
#
# COMPACT_ATOMS: atom_id res chain seq x y z
N MET A 1 -35.46 4.44 11.81
CA MET A 1 -35.02 3.46 12.82
C MET A 1 -34.20 4.24 13.83
N SER A 2 -34.36 4.03 15.14
CA SER A 2 -33.61 4.83 16.13
C SER A 2 -32.17 4.33 16.22
N ASP A 3 -31.19 5.20 16.45
CA ASP A 3 -29.74 4.90 16.56
C ASP A 3 -29.40 3.66 17.44
N LYS A 4 -30.26 3.35 18.42
CA LYS A 4 -30.13 2.16 19.27
C LYS A 4 -30.35 0.84 18.54
N GLN A 5 -31.19 0.82 17.51
CA GLN A 5 -31.45 -0.37 16.68
C GLN A 5 -30.30 -0.64 15.70
N GLU A 6 -29.74 0.40 15.07
CA GLU A 6 -28.56 0.24 14.20
C GLU A 6 -27.33 -0.24 14.99
N THR A 7 -27.12 0.30 16.19
CA THR A 7 -26.00 -0.13 17.05
C THR A 7 -26.14 -1.59 17.51
N GLN A 8 -27.38 -2.08 17.72
CA GLN A 8 -27.63 -3.47 18.12
C GLN A 8 -27.47 -4.44 16.94
N LEU A 9 -27.90 -4.06 15.72
CA LEU A 9 -27.67 -4.87 14.52
C LEU A 9 -26.17 -4.99 14.21
N ALA A 10 -25.42 -3.88 14.25
CA ALA A 10 -23.98 -3.89 13.97
C ALA A 10 -23.19 -4.80 14.93
N LYS A 11 -23.59 -4.86 16.21
CA LYS A 11 -22.98 -5.76 17.20
C LYS A 11 -23.29 -7.24 16.93
N ALA A 12 -24.52 -7.56 16.53
CA ALA A 12 -24.91 -8.92 16.20
C ALA A 12 -24.17 -9.44 14.96
N ASP A 13 -24.06 -8.60 13.92
CA ASP A 13 -23.37 -8.94 12.68
C ASP A 13 -21.86 -9.16 12.89
N ASN A 14 -21.22 -8.34 13.72
CA ASN A 14 -19.80 -8.53 14.06
C ASN A 14 -19.55 -9.84 14.85
N THR A 15 -20.51 -10.28 15.66
CA THR A 15 -20.40 -11.52 16.44
C THR A 15 -20.54 -12.76 15.53
N ALA A 16 -21.47 -12.74 14.58
CA ALA A 16 -21.62 -13.82 13.60
C ALA A 16 -20.43 -13.90 12.63
N LEU A 17 -19.85 -12.74 12.26
CA LEU A 17 -18.64 -12.69 11.45
C LEU A 17 -17.45 -13.35 12.18
N ALA A 18 -17.31 -13.06 13.48
CA ALA A 18 -16.27 -13.63 14.31
C ALA A 18 -16.30 -15.18 14.33
N GLU A 19 -17.47 -15.80 14.18
CA GLU A 19 -17.59 -17.26 14.15
C GLU A 19 -17.12 -17.90 12.82
N THR A 20 -17.02 -17.11 11.73
CA THR A 20 -16.66 -17.61 10.39
C THR A 20 -15.18 -17.43 10.04
N ILE A 21 -14.50 -16.46 10.67
CA ILE A 21 -13.10 -16.13 10.39
C ILE A 21 -12.15 -17.15 11.06
N LYS A 22 -11.32 -17.82 10.25
CA LYS A 22 -10.38 -18.86 10.73
C LYS A 22 -9.07 -18.29 11.29
N SER A 23 -8.72 -17.03 11.01
CA SER A 23 -7.49 -16.40 11.52
C SER A 23 -7.75 -15.67 12.85
N PRO A 24 -7.02 -15.97 13.94
CA PRO A 24 -7.16 -15.27 15.21
C PRO A 24 -6.89 -13.75 15.12
N VAL A 25 -5.98 -13.32 14.25
CA VAL A 25 -5.66 -11.89 14.09
C VAL A 25 -6.74 -11.16 13.29
N LEU A 26 -7.35 -11.81 12.31
CA LEU A 26 -8.48 -11.21 11.58
C LEU A 26 -9.76 -11.25 12.40
N LEU A 27 -9.90 -12.24 13.28
CA LEU A 27 -10.94 -12.29 14.29
C LEU A 27 -10.79 -11.14 15.29
N ASP A 28 -9.60 -10.96 15.83
CA ASP A 28 -9.26 -9.85 16.72
C ASP A 28 -9.43 -8.51 15.99
N LEU A 29 -9.00 -8.39 14.73
CA LEU A 29 -9.22 -7.19 13.92
C LEU A 29 -10.71 -6.91 13.70
N ALA A 30 -11.51 -7.92 13.36
CA ALA A 30 -12.96 -7.77 13.21
C ALA A 30 -13.65 -7.36 14.53
N GLN A 31 -13.12 -7.80 15.67
CA GLN A 31 -13.61 -7.39 16.99
C GLN A 31 -13.15 -6.00 17.40
N GLN A 32 -11.93 -5.61 17.02
CA GLN A 32 -11.34 -4.30 17.31
C GLN A 32 -11.84 -3.20 16.38
N VAL A 33 -12.17 -3.54 15.13
CA VAL A 33 -12.69 -2.58 14.16
C VAL A 33 -14.18 -2.39 14.39
N LYS A 34 -14.52 -1.28 15.03
CA LYS A 34 -15.91 -0.95 15.39
C LYS A 34 -16.71 -0.38 14.22
N HIS A 35 -16.04 -0.03 13.12
CA HIS A 35 -16.66 0.62 11.98
C HIS A 35 -17.43 -0.40 11.11
N PRO A 36 -18.78 -0.33 11.02
CA PRO A 36 -19.59 -1.34 10.32
C PRO A 36 -19.23 -1.49 8.83
N ARG A 37 -18.98 -0.37 8.14
CA ARG A 37 -18.60 -0.39 6.72
C ARG A 37 -17.30 -1.16 6.44
N PHE A 38 -16.36 -1.21 7.39
CA PHE A 38 -15.12 -1.97 7.19
C PHE A 38 -15.42 -3.46 7.07
N VAL A 39 -16.15 -3.99 8.06
CA VAL A 39 -16.54 -5.41 8.10
C VAL A 39 -17.35 -5.79 6.87
N GLU A 40 -18.34 -4.97 6.50
CA GLU A 40 -19.18 -5.23 5.33
C GLU A 40 -18.36 -5.27 4.04
N LYS A 41 -17.54 -4.24 3.80
CA LYS A 41 -16.75 -4.10 2.57
C LYS A 41 -15.68 -5.18 2.44
N PHE A 42 -14.97 -5.47 3.52
CA PHE A 42 -13.82 -6.37 3.48
C PHE A 42 -14.14 -7.80 3.93
N ARG A 43 -15.42 -8.15 4.14
CA ARG A 43 -15.86 -9.48 4.60
C ARG A 43 -15.20 -10.64 3.84
N ALA A 44 -15.37 -10.66 2.52
CA ALA A 44 -14.84 -11.74 1.68
C ALA A 44 -13.31 -11.83 1.75
N GLN A 45 -12.62 -10.69 1.90
CA GLN A 45 -11.17 -10.67 2.07
C GLN A 45 -10.76 -11.18 3.46
N LEU A 46 -11.46 -10.77 4.52
CA LEU A 46 -11.23 -11.24 5.89
C LEU A 46 -11.43 -12.76 6.03
N GLU A 47 -12.41 -13.33 5.30
CA GLU A 47 -12.66 -14.77 5.29
C GLU A 47 -11.63 -15.56 4.47
N ARG A 48 -11.12 -14.96 3.38
CA ARG A 48 -10.15 -15.59 2.46
C ARG A 48 -8.71 -15.56 2.98
N VAL A 49 -8.32 -14.46 3.64
CA VAL A 49 -6.92 -14.23 4.02
C VAL A 49 -6.59 -15.09 5.24
N VAL A 50 -5.81 -16.14 5.01
CA VAL A 50 -5.25 -16.99 6.08
C VAL A 50 -3.75 -16.81 6.07
N ARG A 51 -3.20 -16.35 7.19
CA ARG A 51 -1.75 -16.26 7.36
C ARG A 51 -1.16 -17.67 7.37
N PRO A 52 -0.22 -18.00 6.47
CA PRO A 52 0.48 -19.27 6.51
C PRO A 52 1.17 -19.48 7.87
N THR A 53 1.06 -20.69 8.38
CA THR A 53 1.81 -21.13 9.56
C THR A 53 3.29 -21.30 9.20
N LEU A 54 4.16 -21.30 10.22
CA LEU A 54 5.59 -21.54 10.00
C LEU A 54 5.85 -22.90 9.34
N ASN A 55 5.08 -23.94 9.68
CA ASN A 55 5.23 -25.27 9.09
C ASN A 55 4.83 -25.29 7.62
N GLU A 56 3.76 -24.58 7.24
CA GLU A 56 3.35 -24.42 5.84
C GLU A 56 4.41 -23.66 5.04
N LEU A 57 4.95 -22.57 5.61
CA LEU A 57 6.05 -21.84 4.97
C LEU A 57 7.28 -22.74 4.80
N VAL A 58 7.67 -23.50 5.82
CA VAL A 58 8.79 -24.44 5.73
C VAL A 58 8.53 -25.51 4.66
N ALA A 59 7.31 -26.03 4.55
CA ALA A 59 6.94 -26.98 3.49
C ALA A 59 7.10 -26.35 2.10
N ILE A 60 6.53 -25.16 1.88
CA ILE A 60 6.67 -24.41 0.62
C ILE A 60 8.15 -24.19 0.29
N VAL A 61 8.95 -23.73 1.26
CA VAL A 61 10.39 -23.48 1.07
C VAL A 61 11.15 -24.76 0.73
N ASN A 62 10.74 -25.91 1.27
CA ASN A 62 11.39 -27.19 1.00
C ASN A 62 11.11 -27.71 -0.42
N ASP A 63 9.97 -27.35 -1.00
CA ASP A 63 9.55 -27.73 -2.36
C ASP A 63 10.14 -26.80 -3.43
N ILE A 64 10.75 -25.68 -3.04
CA ILE A 64 11.45 -24.77 -3.95
C ILE A 64 12.78 -25.40 -4.44
N PRO A 65 13.14 -25.24 -5.72
CA PRO A 65 14.43 -25.68 -6.27
C PRO A 65 15.62 -25.11 -5.50
N ASP A 66 16.69 -25.90 -5.42
CA ASP A 66 17.88 -25.55 -4.64
C ASP A 66 18.54 -24.22 -5.07
N ASP A 67 18.41 -23.86 -6.35
CA ASP A 67 18.90 -22.58 -6.90
C ASP A 67 18.32 -21.34 -6.19
N TYR A 68 17.16 -21.46 -5.55
CA TYR A 68 16.48 -20.36 -4.85
C TYR A 68 16.45 -20.55 -3.32
N ARG A 69 16.79 -21.74 -2.81
CA ARG A 69 16.61 -22.11 -1.40
C ARG A 69 17.36 -21.17 -0.44
N ASP A 70 18.59 -20.79 -0.78
CA ASP A 70 19.41 -19.87 0.04
C ASP A 70 18.84 -18.44 0.08
N GLN A 71 18.31 -17.96 -1.04
CA GLN A 71 17.69 -16.63 -1.15
C GLN A 71 16.41 -16.59 -0.32
N VAL A 72 15.56 -17.59 -0.49
CA VAL A 72 14.31 -17.72 0.26
C VAL A 72 14.56 -17.92 1.75
N ALA A 73 15.56 -18.72 2.15
CA ALA A 73 15.93 -18.88 3.55
C ALA A 73 16.38 -17.54 4.17
N THR A 74 17.10 -16.72 3.42
CA THR A 74 17.52 -15.37 3.84
C THR A 74 16.30 -14.47 4.02
N LEU A 75 15.35 -14.50 3.09
CA LEU A 75 14.08 -13.78 3.19
C LEU A 75 13.30 -14.18 4.44
N MET A 76 13.10 -15.48 4.66
CA MET A 76 12.37 -16.00 5.83
C MET A 76 12.99 -15.54 7.14
N LYS A 77 14.32 -15.57 7.23
CA LYS A 77 15.05 -15.10 8.42
C LYS A 77 14.86 -13.61 8.68
N LYS A 78 14.77 -12.78 7.63
CA LYS A 78 14.53 -11.33 7.79
C LYS A 78 13.10 -11.03 8.26
N MET A 79 12.13 -11.82 7.77
CA MET A 79 10.72 -11.68 8.10
C MET A 79 10.31 -12.30 9.44
N ASP A 80 11.21 -13.03 10.12
CA ASP A 80 10.91 -13.60 11.44
C ASP A 80 10.61 -12.47 12.44
N PRO A 81 9.37 -12.40 12.99
CA PRO A 81 8.99 -11.39 13.96
C PRO A 81 9.74 -11.57 15.30
N ASN A 82 10.24 -12.78 15.61
CA ASN A 82 10.90 -13.08 16.87
C ASN A 82 12.40 -12.79 16.76
N ARG A 83 12.79 -11.50 16.88
CA ARG A 83 14.20 -11.14 17.05
C ARG A 83 14.58 -11.22 18.53
N PRO A 84 15.40 -12.20 18.98
CA PRO A 84 15.74 -12.35 20.39
C PRO A 84 16.55 -11.13 20.87
N GLY A 85 16.10 -10.46 21.94
CA GLY A 85 16.91 -9.45 22.65
C GLY A 85 16.36 -8.03 22.78
N LEU A 86 15.16 -7.71 22.26
CA LEU A 86 14.54 -6.38 22.42
C LEU A 86 13.13 -6.49 23.04
N TYR A 87 13.06 -6.62 24.36
CA TYR A 87 11.84 -6.89 25.12
C TYR A 87 10.93 -5.67 25.40
N LEU A 88 11.20 -4.47 24.86
CA LEU A 88 10.56 -3.24 25.38
C LEU A 88 9.99 -2.25 24.36
N ALA A 89 10.04 -2.52 23.05
CA ALA A 89 9.41 -1.68 22.05
C ALA A 89 8.36 -2.48 21.29
N ASP A 90 7.21 -1.87 21.00
CA ASP A 90 6.20 -2.37 20.07
C ASP A 90 6.86 -2.44 18.67
N GLN A 91 7.61 -3.52 18.41
CA GLN A 91 8.41 -3.71 17.21
C GLN A 91 7.53 -4.21 16.09
N ARG A 92 6.69 -3.32 15.56
CA ARG A 92 6.13 -3.57 14.23
C ARG A 92 7.30 -3.62 13.24
N PRO A 93 7.38 -4.64 12.38
CA PRO A 93 8.39 -4.68 11.34
C PRO A 93 8.34 -3.37 10.54
N GLN A 94 9.43 -2.60 10.53
CA GLN A 94 9.54 -1.51 9.59
C GLN A 94 9.70 -2.13 8.21
N LEU A 95 8.74 -1.86 7.34
CA LEU A 95 8.80 -2.26 5.95
C LEU A 95 9.95 -1.54 5.27
N THR A 96 10.75 -2.30 4.52
CA THR A 96 11.80 -1.74 3.67
C THR A 96 11.13 -1.03 2.50
N GLU A 97 11.33 0.28 2.37
CA GLU A 97 10.72 1.07 1.28
C GLU A 97 11.74 1.35 0.17
N LEU A 98 11.30 1.22 -1.09
CA LEU A 98 12.06 1.70 -2.25
C LEU A 98 11.82 3.19 -2.44
N ARG A 99 12.89 3.99 -2.44
CA ARG A 99 12.84 5.44 -2.64
C ARG A 99 13.71 5.85 -3.82
N LEU A 100 13.24 6.83 -4.58
CA LEU A 100 13.96 7.46 -5.69
C LEU A 100 14.62 8.75 -5.21
N TYR A 101 15.94 8.88 -5.39
CA TYR A 101 16.63 10.10 -5.01
C TYR A 101 16.44 11.22 -6.05
N GLN A 102 15.71 12.26 -5.67
CA GLN A 102 15.38 13.42 -6.52
C GLN A 102 16.46 14.53 -6.55
N GLY A 103 17.60 14.35 -5.89
CA GLY A 103 18.64 15.40 -5.77
C GLY A 103 18.32 16.53 -4.79
N SER A 104 17.16 16.47 -4.14
CA SER A 104 16.74 17.37 -3.06
C SER A 104 16.22 16.57 -1.87
N GLY A 105 16.23 17.19 -0.69
CA GLY A 105 15.75 16.58 0.56
C GLY A 105 16.85 15.94 1.42
N ASN A 106 16.64 16.01 2.73
CA ASN A 106 17.49 15.41 3.75
C ASN A 106 16.82 14.13 4.27
N ASP A 107 16.98 13.02 3.54
CA ASP A 107 16.57 11.70 4.02
C ASP A 107 17.75 11.05 4.76
N PRO A 108 17.68 10.84 6.10
CA PRO A 108 18.74 10.22 6.88
C PRO A 108 18.98 8.73 6.55
N ASN A 109 18.04 8.10 5.84
CA ASN A 109 18.14 6.71 5.39
C ASN A 109 18.73 6.59 3.97
N ARG A 110 19.03 7.71 3.31
CA ARG A 110 19.71 7.69 2.01
C ARG A 110 21.17 7.25 2.20
N PRO A 111 21.67 6.25 1.45
CA PRO A 111 23.09 5.90 1.43
C PRO A 111 23.95 7.07 0.93
N ASP A 112 25.14 7.26 1.50
CA ASP A 112 26.06 8.34 1.11
C ASP A 112 26.52 8.24 -0.36
N ASN A 113 26.56 7.02 -0.90
CA ASN A 113 26.94 6.75 -2.29
C ASN A 113 25.76 6.80 -3.28
N CYS A 114 24.55 7.14 -2.85
CA CYS A 114 23.37 7.19 -3.72
C CYS A 114 23.40 8.44 -4.61
N ARG A 115 23.33 8.25 -5.93
CA ARG A 115 23.32 9.35 -6.90
C ARG A 115 21.90 9.80 -7.22
N VAL A 116 21.76 11.02 -7.74
CA VAL A 116 20.46 11.53 -8.22
C VAL A 116 19.96 10.62 -9.35
N GLY A 117 18.68 10.26 -9.29
CA GLY A 117 18.07 9.28 -10.19
C GLY A 117 18.31 7.82 -9.79
N HIS A 118 19.05 7.53 -8.71
CA HIS A 118 19.19 6.16 -8.19
C HIS A 118 18.09 5.86 -7.17
N PHE A 119 17.70 4.60 -7.13
CA PHE A 119 16.88 4.00 -6.10
C PHE A 119 17.74 3.58 -4.90
N TYR A 120 17.16 3.68 -3.72
CA TYR A 120 17.73 3.16 -2.48
C TYR A 120 16.62 2.61 -1.59
N LEU A 121 17.02 1.71 -0.68
CA LEU A 121 16.14 1.17 0.34
C LEU A 121 16.30 1.95 1.64
N THR A 122 15.23 2.02 2.45
CA THR A 122 15.27 2.64 3.80
C THR A 122 16.25 1.96 4.76
N THR A 123 16.73 0.76 4.42
CA THR A 123 17.82 0.03 5.08
C THR A 123 19.23 0.54 4.74
N LYS A 124 19.35 1.67 4.03
CA LYS A 124 20.62 2.26 3.56
C LYS A 124 21.35 1.43 2.50
N GLN A 125 20.62 0.63 1.73
CA GLN A 125 21.15 -0.06 0.56
C GLN A 125 20.92 0.77 -0.71
N ASN A 126 21.97 0.98 -1.50
CA ASN A 126 21.84 1.59 -2.82
C ASN A 126 21.46 0.51 -3.83
N VAL A 127 20.34 0.70 -4.54
CA VAL A 127 19.80 -0.23 -5.54
C VAL A 127 20.29 0.13 -6.95
N GLY A 128 20.65 1.39 -7.18
CA GLY A 128 21.06 1.90 -8.49
C GLY A 128 19.88 2.39 -9.34
N GLU A 129 20.03 2.44 -10.66
CA GLU A 129 19.05 3.10 -11.57
C GLU A 129 17.83 2.24 -11.90
N LYS A 130 17.85 0.96 -11.51
CA LYS A 130 16.88 -0.05 -11.88
C LYS A 130 16.57 -0.95 -10.70
N PHE A 131 15.28 -1.15 -10.46
CA PHE A 131 14.75 -2.16 -9.55
C PHE A 131 13.95 -3.20 -10.36
N VAL A 132 14.07 -4.48 -10.01
CA VAL A 132 13.30 -5.56 -10.66
C VAL A 132 12.64 -6.41 -9.58
N GLY A 133 11.34 -6.59 -9.69
CA GLY A 133 10.58 -7.41 -8.76
C GLY A 133 9.19 -7.76 -9.28
N THR A 134 8.52 -8.69 -8.61
CA THR A 134 7.15 -9.08 -8.91
C THR A 134 6.19 -8.50 -7.87
N VAL A 135 4.94 -8.25 -8.24
CA VAL A 135 3.93 -7.64 -7.34
C VAL A 135 3.27 -8.73 -6.50
N LEU A 136 3.38 -8.64 -5.17
CA LEU A 136 2.67 -9.49 -4.24
C LEU A 136 1.26 -8.96 -3.98
N ALA A 137 1.15 -7.68 -3.65
CA ALA A 137 -0.12 -7.00 -3.39
C ALA A 137 -0.01 -5.53 -3.81
N LEU A 138 -1.12 -4.95 -4.25
CA LEU A 138 -1.18 -3.56 -4.70
C LEU A 138 -2.51 -2.95 -4.30
N TRP A 139 -2.49 -1.69 -3.86
CA TRP A 139 -3.69 -0.91 -3.56
C TRP A 139 -3.50 0.54 -3.98
N GLN A 140 -4.63 1.23 -4.16
CA GLN A 140 -4.64 2.66 -4.41
C GLN A 140 -5.07 3.37 -3.12
N GLY A 141 -4.35 4.42 -2.76
CA GLY A 141 -4.60 5.19 -1.56
C GLY A 141 -4.61 6.68 -1.85
N ARG A 142 -4.76 7.45 -0.77
CA ARG A 142 -4.59 8.90 -0.77
C ARG A 142 -3.79 9.32 0.45
N THR A 143 -2.86 10.24 0.25
CA THR A 143 -2.11 10.85 1.36
C THR A 143 -2.22 12.35 1.29
N MET A 144 -2.74 12.95 2.36
CA MET A 144 -2.72 14.38 2.58
C MET A 144 -1.47 14.76 3.38
N TRP A 145 -0.60 15.54 2.74
CA TRP A 145 0.55 16.13 3.41
C TRP A 145 0.17 17.50 3.96
N PRO A 146 0.81 17.96 5.03
CA PRO A 146 0.63 19.33 5.46
C PRO A 146 1.24 20.30 4.44
N GLY A 147 0.80 21.56 4.49
CA GLY A 147 1.36 22.62 3.65
C GLY A 147 2.81 22.94 4.02
N ALA A 148 3.49 23.73 3.18
CA ALA A 148 4.91 24.06 3.35
C ALA A 148 5.24 24.73 4.69
N ASP A 149 4.27 25.38 5.32
CA ASP A 149 4.42 26.11 6.59
C ASP A 149 4.30 25.22 7.84
N ASP A 150 3.93 23.95 7.69
CA ASP A 150 3.84 23.01 8.81
C ASP A 150 5.19 22.29 9.00
N ALA A 151 5.77 22.43 10.19
CA ALA A 151 7.02 21.78 10.53
C ALA A 151 6.91 20.25 10.64
N ARG A 152 5.70 19.68 10.66
CA ARG A 152 5.49 18.24 10.73
C ARG A 152 5.84 17.58 9.39
N ASN A 153 6.87 16.76 9.39
CA ASN A 153 7.21 15.91 8.24
C ASN A 153 6.43 14.58 8.27
N ALA A 154 5.11 14.65 8.45
CA ALA A 154 4.23 13.49 8.55
C ALA A 154 2.88 13.78 7.87
N PRO A 155 2.23 12.77 7.26
CA PRO A 155 0.93 12.98 6.64
C PRO A 155 -0.14 13.36 7.67
N LEU A 156 -1.03 14.28 7.30
CA LEU A 156 -2.17 14.71 8.12
C LEU A 156 -3.33 13.72 8.06
N CYS A 157 -3.50 13.06 6.92
CA CYS A 157 -4.55 12.07 6.68
C CYS A 157 -4.03 11.04 5.67
N THR A 158 -4.37 9.78 5.90
CA THR A 158 -4.09 8.68 4.97
C THR A 158 -5.33 7.87 4.69
N SER A 159 -5.48 7.39 3.46
CA SER A 159 -6.48 6.43 3.02
C SER A 159 -5.78 5.31 2.26
N MET A 160 -6.17 4.07 2.51
CA MET A 160 -5.63 2.88 1.82
C MET A 160 -6.58 2.31 0.76
N ASP A 161 -7.76 2.90 0.58
CA ASP A 161 -8.75 2.48 -0.40
C ASP A 161 -9.37 3.64 -1.21
N ARG A 162 -8.89 4.88 -0.99
CA ARG A 162 -9.41 6.14 -1.54
C ARG A 162 -10.84 6.49 -1.11
N GLU A 163 -11.45 5.70 -0.23
CA GLU A 163 -12.83 5.88 0.20
C GLU A 163 -12.92 6.44 1.61
N VAL A 164 -12.13 5.92 2.55
CA VAL A 164 -12.12 6.39 3.94
C VAL A 164 -10.71 6.85 4.31
N GLY A 165 -10.62 8.05 4.88
CA GLY A 165 -9.38 8.64 5.37
C GLY A 165 -9.35 8.72 6.89
N SER A 166 -8.16 8.58 7.47
CA SER A 166 -7.93 8.49 8.91
C SER A 166 -8.29 9.76 9.73
N LYS A 167 -8.67 10.86 9.09
CA LYS A 167 -8.91 12.14 9.77
C LYS A 167 -10.18 12.87 9.34
N TYR A 168 -10.58 12.71 8.09
CA TYR A 168 -11.69 13.48 7.51
C TYR A 168 -12.88 12.60 7.14
N GLY A 169 -12.92 11.35 7.64
CA GLY A 169 -13.96 10.39 7.31
C GLY A 169 -13.93 10.03 5.83
N THR A 170 -15.09 10.14 5.18
CA THR A 170 -15.25 9.78 3.77
C THR A 170 -14.47 10.71 2.83
N CYS A 171 -13.65 10.14 1.96
CA CYS A 171 -12.80 10.84 1.01
C CYS A 171 -13.58 11.56 -0.11
N ALA A 172 -14.78 11.08 -0.47
CA ALA A 172 -15.63 11.71 -1.49
C ALA A 172 -16.10 13.11 -1.07
N THR A 173 -16.44 13.28 0.21
CA THR A 173 -16.92 14.53 0.82
C THR A 173 -15.79 15.37 1.42
N CYS A 174 -14.54 14.90 1.33
CA CYS A 174 -13.40 15.57 1.95
C CYS A 174 -13.12 16.92 1.23
N PRO A 175 -13.07 18.04 1.97
CA PRO A 175 -12.82 19.35 1.38
C PRO A 175 -11.41 19.50 0.80
N GLN A 176 -10.51 18.57 1.16
CA GLN A 176 -9.11 18.50 0.74
C GLN A 176 -8.87 17.34 -0.25
N ARG A 177 -9.90 16.81 -0.92
CA ARG A 177 -9.70 15.77 -1.95
C ARG A 177 -8.73 16.26 -3.05
N PRO A 178 -8.01 15.38 -3.77
CA PRO A 178 -6.89 15.79 -4.64
C PRO A 178 -7.21 16.89 -5.66
N TRP A 179 -8.45 16.90 -6.16
CA TRP A 179 -8.96 17.91 -7.06
C TRP A 179 -10.29 18.45 -6.56
N ARG A 180 -10.36 19.77 -6.39
CA ARG A 180 -11.57 20.46 -5.97
C ARG A 180 -11.68 21.78 -6.72
N ASP A 181 -12.84 22.05 -7.31
CA ASP A 181 -13.13 23.30 -8.01
C ASP A 181 -12.08 23.65 -9.10
N GLY A 182 -11.52 22.62 -9.76
CA GLY A 182 -10.47 22.76 -10.77
C GLY A 182 -9.05 22.96 -10.21
N GLU A 183 -8.89 23.06 -8.89
CA GLU A 183 -7.61 23.27 -8.23
C GLU A 183 -7.09 22.00 -7.56
N LYS A 184 -5.75 21.85 -7.59
CA LYS A 184 -5.05 20.75 -6.93
C LYS A 184 -4.84 21.07 -5.45
N THR A 185 -5.18 20.14 -4.57
CA THR A 185 -4.98 20.29 -3.13
C THR A 185 -3.70 19.59 -2.66
N ASN A 186 -3.43 19.63 -1.34
CA ASN A 186 -2.29 18.92 -0.73
C ASN A 186 -2.52 17.41 -0.55
N CYS A 187 -3.71 16.91 -0.89
CA CYS A 187 -3.98 15.48 -0.96
C CYS A 187 -3.55 14.93 -2.31
N ASN A 188 -2.80 13.83 -2.29
CA ASN A 188 -2.35 13.18 -3.51
C ASN A 188 -2.94 11.77 -3.56
N ASP A 189 -3.29 11.33 -4.76
CA ASP A 189 -3.48 9.90 -5.03
C ASP A 189 -2.10 9.22 -4.98
N ASP A 190 -2.10 8.01 -4.44
CA ASP A 190 -0.93 7.14 -4.37
C ASP A 190 -1.31 5.75 -4.87
N VAL A 191 -0.36 5.08 -5.53
CA VAL A 191 -0.41 3.62 -5.72
C VAL A 191 0.71 3.00 -4.90
N VAL A 192 0.38 1.99 -4.10
CA VAL A 192 1.34 1.33 -3.23
C VAL A 192 1.36 -0.15 -3.57
N ALA A 193 2.57 -0.70 -3.68
CA ALA A 193 2.77 -2.11 -4.00
C ALA A 193 3.75 -2.74 -3.00
N PHE A 194 3.41 -3.94 -2.53
CA PHE A 194 4.39 -4.88 -2.01
C PHE A 194 5.00 -5.63 -3.17
N MET A 195 6.32 -5.60 -3.28
CA MET A 195 7.06 -6.26 -4.34
C MET A 195 8.10 -7.20 -3.75
N LEU A 196 8.22 -8.39 -4.35
CA LEU A 196 9.32 -9.31 -4.10
C LEU A 196 10.40 -9.07 -5.16
N PRO A 197 11.59 -8.60 -4.78
CA PRO A 197 12.72 -8.45 -5.68
C PRO A 197 13.09 -9.77 -6.35
N LYS A 198 13.69 -9.70 -7.54
CA LYS A 198 14.07 -10.90 -8.31
C LYS A 198 15.07 -11.80 -7.56
N ASP A 199 15.94 -11.20 -6.75
CA ASP A 199 16.92 -11.88 -5.90
C ASP A 199 16.34 -12.33 -4.54
N MET A 200 15.04 -12.07 -4.30
CA MET A 200 14.29 -12.50 -3.12
C MET A 200 14.95 -12.10 -1.79
N ASP A 201 15.57 -10.92 -1.75
CA ASP A 201 16.33 -10.50 -0.57
C ASP A 201 15.45 -9.93 0.55
N ASP A 202 14.29 -9.37 0.25
CA ASP A 202 13.35 -8.75 1.18
C ASP A 202 11.94 -8.61 0.54
N ILE A 203 10.93 -8.17 1.30
CA ILE A 203 9.68 -7.64 0.74
C ILE A 203 9.76 -6.11 0.74
N ILE A 204 9.67 -5.52 -0.44
CA ILE A 204 9.88 -4.10 -0.65
C ILE A 204 8.55 -3.39 -0.84
N LEU A 205 8.32 -2.33 -0.06
CA LEU A 205 7.20 -1.41 -0.25
C LEU A 205 7.58 -0.34 -1.28
N VAL A 206 6.85 -0.27 -2.38
CA VAL A 206 7.03 0.74 -3.42
C VAL A 206 5.83 1.68 -3.42
N ARG A 207 6.08 2.99 -3.29
CA ARG A 207 5.03 4.02 -3.33
C ARG A 207 5.19 4.93 -4.54
N PHE A 208 4.21 4.86 -5.43
CA PHE A 208 4.05 5.73 -6.59
C PHE A 208 3.14 6.89 -6.20
N SER A 209 3.73 8.07 -5.98
CA SER A 209 3.01 9.28 -5.59
C SER A 209 3.33 10.43 -6.54
N ARG A 210 2.47 11.45 -6.55
CA ARG A 210 2.66 12.71 -7.30
C ARG A 210 3.01 12.45 -8.77
N THR A 211 4.23 12.76 -9.20
CA THR A 211 4.68 12.64 -10.59
C THR A 211 4.85 11.19 -11.04
N SER A 212 4.97 10.24 -10.11
CA SER A 212 5.11 8.80 -10.42
C SER A 212 3.80 8.02 -10.30
N GLU A 213 2.70 8.67 -9.91
CA GLU A 213 1.40 8.04 -9.67
C GLU A 213 0.86 7.33 -10.93
N SER A 214 1.01 7.96 -12.10
CA SER A 214 0.60 7.38 -13.38
C SER A 214 1.32 6.06 -13.70
N SER A 215 2.60 5.95 -13.35
CA SER A 215 3.36 4.71 -13.52
C SER A 215 2.94 3.63 -12.51
N GLY A 216 2.49 4.01 -11.32
CA GLY A 216 1.83 3.09 -10.40
C GLY A 216 0.50 2.55 -10.95
N ARG A 217 -0.33 3.41 -11.57
CA ARG A 217 -1.54 2.95 -12.27
C ARG A 217 -1.20 2.03 -13.43
N GLN A 218 -0.12 2.32 -14.15
CA GLN A 218 0.35 1.45 -15.23
C GLN A 218 0.76 0.08 -14.70
N LEU A 219 1.47 0.01 -13.57
CA LEU A 219 1.78 -1.25 -12.88
C LEU A 219 0.51 -2.02 -12.52
N ALA A 220 -0.50 -1.33 -11.95
CA ALA A 220 -1.78 -1.94 -11.61
C ALA A 220 -2.50 -2.50 -12.85
N LYS A 221 -2.52 -1.75 -13.97
CA LYS A 221 -3.06 -2.20 -15.26
C LYS A 221 -2.32 -3.44 -15.78
N PHE A 222 -0.99 -3.51 -15.64
CA PHE A 222 -0.23 -4.70 -16.03
C PHE A 222 -0.49 -5.91 -15.13
N ALA A 223 -0.51 -5.72 -13.81
CA ALA A 223 -0.76 -6.78 -12.85
C ALA A 223 -2.16 -7.38 -13.00
N ALA A 224 -3.17 -6.55 -13.28
CA ALA A 224 -4.55 -6.97 -13.49
C ALA A 224 -4.77 -7.81 -14.77
N LYS A 225 -3.83 -7.79 -15.73
CA LYS A 225 -3.89 -8.66 -16.92
C LYS A 225 -3.50 -10.11 -16.63
N ASN A 226 -2.81 -10.36 -15.52
CA ASN A 226 -2.39 -11.69 -15.12
C ASN A 226 -3.48 -12.37 -14.28
N LEU A 227 -3.47 -13.71 -14.25
CA LEU A 227 -4.39 -14.46 -13.40
C LEU A 227 -4.11 -14.20 -11.91
N VAL A 228 -2.83 -14.03 -11.58
CA VAL A 228 -2.36 -13.60 -10.26
C VAL A 228 -1.34 -12.46 -10.39
N PRO A 229 -1.30 -11.50 -9.46
CA PRO A 229 -0.43 -10.31 -9.59
C PRO A 229 1.07 -10.62 -9.73
N TRP A 230 1.53 -11.71 -9.11
CA TRP A 230 2.95 -12.12 -9.08
C TRP A 230 3.37 -13.03 -10.23
N GLN A 231 2.61 -13.09 -11.32
CA GLN A 231 2.95 -13.96 -12.46
C GLN A 231 4.12 -13.43 -13.30
N GLN A 232 4.37 -12.12 -13.25
CA GLN A 232 5.31 -11.41 -14.11
C GLN A 232 6.33 -10.61 -13.28
N PHE A 233 7.57 -10.52 -13.76
CA PHE A 233 8.52 -9.55 -13.25
C PHE A 233 8.32 -8.18 -13.91
N TYR A 234 8.47 -7.13 -13.10
CA TYR A 234 8.39 -5.74 -13.53
C TYR A 234 9.71 -5.05 -13.26
N GLN A 235 10.09 -4.21 -14.20
CA GLN A 235 11.23 -3.33 -14.07
C GLN A 235 10.73 -1.92 -13.72
N ILE A 236 11.33 -1.33 -12.70
CA ILE A 236 11.17 0.07 -12.35
C ILE A 236 12.47 0.80 -12.65
N THR A 237 12.42 1.81 -13.50
CA THR A 237 13.57 2.68 -13.84
C THR A 237 13.29 4.12 -13.47
N ALA A 238 14.35 4.89 -13.26
CA ALA A 238 14.24 6.35 -13.13
C ALA A 238 14.34 7.00 -14.51
N SER A 239 13.30 7.74 -14.91
CA SER A 239 13.28 8.56 -16.11
C SER A 239 13.45 10.03 -15.74
N GLU A 240 14.41 10.72 -16.36
CA GLU A 240 14.55 12.17 -16.20
C GLU A 240 13.45 12.90 -17.00
N ARG A 241 12.77 13.83 -16.35
CA ARG A 241 11.81 14.76 -16.97
C ARG A 241 12.32 16.17 -16.76
N GLN A 242 12.21 16.99 -17.81
CA GLN A 242 12.53 18.41 -17.76
C GLN A 242 11.26 19.24 -17.57
N GLY A 243 11.36 20.31 -16.79
CA GLY A 243 10.26 21.25 -16.62
C GLY A 243 9.77 21.86 -17.93
N SER A 244 8.45 22.00 -18.04
CA SER A 244 7.81 22.74 -19.12
C SER A 244 8.36 24.18 -19.17
N GLY A 245 8.57 24.71 -20.38
CA GLY A 245 9.01 26.10 -20.58
C GLY A 245 10.52 26.35 -20.44
N GLY A 246 11.39 25.35 -20.60
CA GLY A 246 12.85 25.55 -20.58
C GLY A 246 13.45 25.71 -19.19
N SER A 247 12.70 25.33 -18.15
CA SER A 247 13.24 25.25 -16.79
C SER A 247 14.46 24.32 -16.74
N LYS A 248 15.51 24.74 -16.04
CA LYS A 248 16.68 23.90 -15.75
C LYS A 248 16.41 22.86 -14.66
N ILE A 249 15.24 22.89 -14.05
CA ILE A 249 14.85 21.93 -13.02
C ILE A 249 14.55 20.60 -13.70
N LYS A 250 15.40 19.62 -13.39
CA LYS A 250 15.25 18.23 -13.77
C LYS A 250 14.70 17.48 -12.56
N TRP A 251 13.72 16.63 -12.78
CA TRP A 251 13.23 15.69 -11.76
C TRP A 251 13.14 14.30 -12.34
N HIS A 252 13.16 13.30 -11.47
CA HIS A 252 13.07 11.91 -11.88
C HIS A 252 11.67 11.36 -11.59
N VAL A 253 11.17 10.54 -12.50
CA VAL A 253 9.89 9.86 -12.38
C VAL A 253 10.15 8.36 -12.48
N MET A 254 9.49 7.57 -11.65
CA MET A 254 9.54 6.11 -11.81
C MET A 254 8.81 5.74 -13.10
N LYS A 255 9.42 4.93 -13.95
CA LYS A 255 8.77 4.29 -15.10
C LYS A 255 8.68 2.80 -14.81
N VAL A 256 7.55 2.18 -15.17
CA VAL A 256 7.33 0.74 -14.96
C VAL A 256 7.12 0.05 -16.29
N GLU A 257 7.80 -1.08 -16.49
CA GLU A 257 7.69 -1.91 -17.69
C GLU A 257 7.60 -3.40 -17.28
N PRO A 258 6.70 -4.20 -17.88
CA PRO A 258 6.75 -5.64 -17.71
C PRO A 258 7.99 -6.20 -18.43
N LEU A 259 8.66 -7.16 -17.81
CA LEU A 259 9.70 -7.93 -18.48
C LEU A 259 9.08 -9.08 -19.27
N GLU A 260 9.79 -9.66 -20.24
CA GLU A 260 9.34 -10.90 -20.90
C GLU A 260 9.48 -12.11 -19.97
N GLU A 261 10.44 -12.04 -19.04
CA GLU A 261 10.71 -13.06 -18.04
C GLU A 261 9.60 -13.14 -16.99
N THR A 262 8.97 -14.31 -16.89
CA THR A 262 7.92 -14.61 -15.91
C THR A 262 8.51 -15.13 -14.59
N VAL A 263 7.73 -15.06 -13.52
CA VAL A 263 8.12 -15.67 -12.25
C VAL A 263 8.12 -17.19 -12.42
N PRO A 264 9.17 -17.92 -11.99
CA PRO A 264 9.19 -19.37 -12.04
C PRO A 264 7.97 -19.99 -11.34
N THR A 265 7.34 -20.99 -11.97
CA THR A 265 6.16 -21.67 -11.40
C THR A 265 6.41 -22.19 -9.98
N ALA A 266 7.65 -22.65 -9.71
CA ALA A 266 8.05 -23.14 -8.40
C ALA A 266 8.00 -22.08 -7.28
N LEU A 267 7.98 -20.78 -7.62
CA LEU A 267 7.89 -19.69 -6.66
C LEU A 267 6.45 -19.18 -6.47
N MET A 268 5.48 -19.68 -7.24
CA MET A 268 4.11 -19.16 -7.21
C MET A 268 3.42 -19.38 -5.86
N GLU A 269 3.66 -20.54 -5.23
CA GLU A 269 3.11 -20.84 -3.90
C GLU A 269 3.76 -19.97 -2.82
N LEU A 270 5.07 -19.71 -2.93
CA LEU A 270 5.75 -18.77 -2.04
C LEU A 270 5.17 -17.37 -2.20
N CYS A 271 5.04 -16.85 -3.42
CA CYS A 271 4.46 -15.54 -3.66
C CYS A 271 3.02 -15.42 -3.13
N ALA A 272 2.21 -16.48 -3.28
CA ALA A 272 0.86 -16.54 -2.71
C ALA A 272 0.89 -16.47 -1.18
N ALA A 273 1.78 -17.23 -0.54
CA ALA A 273 1.97 -17.21 0.90
C ALA A 273 2.44 -15.83 1.40
N LEU A 274 3.39 -15.20 0.72
CA LEU A 274 3.88 -13.85 1.05
C LEU A 274 2.81 -12.78 0.85
N CYS A 275 2.00 -12.89 -0.21
CA CYS A 275 0.84 -12.02 -0.42
C CYS A 275 -0.15 -12.14 0.75
N ALA A 276 -0.52 -13.36 1.14
CA ALA A 276 -1.41 -13.59 2.27
C ALA A 276 -0.84 -13.02 3.59
N MET A 277 0.47 -13.17 3.82
CA MET A 277 1.14 -12.52 4.95
C MET A 277 1.07 -10.99 4.86
N ALA A 278 1.32 -10.41 3.69
CA ALA A 278 1.27 -8.95 3.51
C ALA A 278 -0.15 -8.40 3.74
N GLU A 279 -1.17 -9.07 3.21
CA GLU A 279 -2.58 -8.72 3.43
C GLU A 279 -2.93 -8.79 4.93
N HIS A 280 -2.53 -9.86 5.58
CA HIS A 280 -2.84 -10.14 6.97
C HIS A 280 -2.10 -9.24 7.97
N ASP A 281 -0.79 -9.07 7.81
CA ASP A 281 0.06 -8.42 8.80
C ASP A 281 0.09 -6.89 8.61
N PHE A 282 -0.18 -6.39 7.40
CA PHE A 282 -0.04 -4.96 7.08
C PHE A 282 -1.29 -4.31 6.49
N ILE A 283 -1.88 -4.88 5.43
CA ILE A 283 -2.93 -4.19 4.66
C ILE A 283 -4.24 -4.12 5.44
N LEU A 284 -4.79 -5.26 5.84
CA LEU A 284 -6.07 -5.33 6.54
C LEU A 284 -6.01 -4.62 7.90
N PRO A 285 -4.97 -4.81 8.74
CA PRO A 285 -4.83 -4.01 9.96
C PRO A 285 -4.68 -2.51 9.70
N GLY A 286 -4.01 -2.13 8.59
CA GLY A 286 -3.88 -0.74 8.17
C GLY A 286 -5.23 -0.11 7.82
N LEU A 287 -6.03 -0.78 7.01
CA LEU A 287 -7.39 -0.37 6.68
C LEU A 287 -8.27 -0.31 7.93
N GLY A 288 -8.23 -1.34 8.78
CA GLY A 288 -9.01 -1.38 10.02
C GLY A 288 -8.74 -0.19 10.95
N ARG A 289 -7.47 0.21 11.10
CA ARG A 289 -7.09 1.43 11.83
C ARG A 289 -7.67 2.69 11.21
N ILE A 290 -7.54 2.86 9.89
CA ILE A 290 -8.06 4.04 9.19
C ILE A 290 -9.58 4.17 9.39
N TYR A 291 -10.31 3.05 9.32
CA TYR A 291 -11.76 3.05 9.53
C TYR A 291 -12.13 3.33 10.99
N ASN A 292 -11.37 2.80 11.96
CA ASN A 292 -11.58 3.16 13.36
C ASN A 292 -11.34 4.65 13.62
N ASP A 293 -10.23 5.20 13.12
CA ASP A 293 -9.90 6.62 13.28
C ASP A 293 -10.98 7.50 12.64
N ALA A 294 -11.55 7.08 11.51
CA ALA A 294 -12.66 7.77 10.86
C ALA A 294 -13.96 7.75 11.70
N ALA A 295 -14.25 6.63 12.38
CA ALA A 295 -15.45 6.52 13.24
C ALA A 295 -15.41 7.52 14.40
N ASP A 296 -14.24 7.76 14.99
CA ASP A 296 -14.08 8.73 16.08
C ASP A 296 -14.36 10.16 15.61
N VAL A 297 -14.02 10.48 14.35
CA VAL A 297 -14.30 11.80 13.75
C VAL A 297 -15.79 11.98 13.45
N GLU A 298 -16.48 10.94 13.00
CA GLU A 298 -17.93 10.99 12.73
C GLU A 298 -18.76 11.06 14.03
N GLY A 299 -18.27 10.45 15.12
CA GLY A 299 -18.92 10.46 16.44
C GLY A 299 -18.83 11.79 17.20
N ASP A 300 -17.79 12.60 16.95
CA ASP A 300 -17.55 13.90 17.62
C ASP A 300 -18.06 15.12 16.81
N GLY A 301 -18.81 14.89 15.73
CA GLY A 301 -19.37 15.95 14.90
C GLY A 301 -20.53 16.71 15.58
N PRO A 302 -20.48 18.07 15.70
CA PRO A 302 -21.65 18.85 16.08
C PRO A 302 -22.75 18.68 15.02
N ALA A 303 -24.00 18.51 15.46
CA ALA A 303 -25.18 18.31 14.63
C ALA A 303 -25.14 19.15 13.34
N THR A 304 -24.98 18.48 12.20
CA THR A 304 -24.97 19.10 10.88
C THR A 304 -26.38 19.59 10.52
N SER A 305 -26.54 20.91 10.35
CA SER A 305 -27.64 21.46 9.56
C SER A 305 -27.38 21.14 8.09
N GLY A 306 -28.30 20.41 7.48
CA GLY A 306 -28.15 19.81 6.15
C GLY A 306 -28.29 20.73 4.94
N GLY A 307 -28.24 20.07 3.79
CA GLY A 307 -28.37 20.60 2.42
C GLY A 307 -27.10 20.28 1.64
N GLY A 308 -27.10 19.55 0.53
CA GLY A 308 -28.16 18.95 -0.28
C GLY A 308 -27.50 18.38 -1.53
N ASP A 309 -28.20 17.42 -2.14
CA ASP A 309 -28.11 16.82 -3.48
C ASP A 309 -26.96 17.19 -4.44
N GLY A 310 -26.38 16.16 -5.06
CA GLY A 310 -25.60 16.30 -6.28
C GLY A 310 -24.84 15.03 -6.62
N ASP A 311 -25.52 14.11 -7.30
CA ASP A 311 -24.90 13.07 -8.14
C ASP A 311 -23.78 13.67 -8.99
N ASP A 312 -22.60 13.06 -9.00
CA ASP A 312 -21.66 13.12 -10.13
C ASP A 312 -20.75 11.89 -10.07
N ASP A 313 -21.19 10.88 -10.82
CA ASP A 313 -20.41 9.73 -11.27
C ASP A 313 -19.37 10.23 -12.29
N ASP A 314 -18.25 10.76 -11.78
CA ASP A 314 -17.15 11.26 -12.61
C ASP A 314 -16.07 10.18 -12.79
N THR A 315 -16.47 9.03 -13.33
CA THR A 315 -15.57 8.19 -14.13
C THR A 315 -15.41 8.83 -15.50
N LYS A 316 -14.69 9.95 -15.58
CA LYS A 316 -14.15 10.43 -16.85
C LYS A 316 -12.92 9.62 -17.19
N ASP A 317 -13.01 8.94 -18.33
CA ASP A 317 -11.93 8.26 -19.02
C ASP A 317 -10.64 9.11 -19.01
N TYR A 318 -9.61 8.60 -18.33
CA TYR A 318 -8.24 9.09 -18.40
C TYR A 318 -7.46 8.31 -19.48
N ASP A 319 -8.02 8.26 -20.69
CA ASP A 319 -7.34 7.80 -21.90
C ASP A 319 -7.23 9.02 -22.83
N ASP A 320 -6.25 9.90 -22.59
CA ASP A 320 -5.76 10.91 -23.56
C ASP A 320 -4.43 11.53 -23.09
N PHE A 321 -3.47 10.66 -22.75
CA PHE A 321 -2.04 11.02 -22.69
C PHE A 321 -1.21 10.01 -23.50
N GLU A 322 -1.73 9.64 -24.67
CA GLU A 322 -0.89 9.24 -25.79
C GLU A 322 -0.81 10.44 -26.74
N ASP A 323 0.29 11.20 -26.69
CA ASP A 323 1.00 11.62 -27.89
C ASP A 323 2.25 12.46 -27.55
N ASN A 324 3.34 12.07 -28.23
CA ASN A 324 4.71 12.61 -28.22
C ASN A 324 5.63 12.08 -27.11
N VAL A 325 6.01 10.79 -27.21
CA VAL A 325 7.36 10.32 -27.63
C VAL A 325 7.24 8.88 -28.11
#